data_AF-A0A840VDK4-F1
#
_entry.id   AF-A0A840VDK4-F1
#
_cell.length_a   1.000
_cell.length_b   1.000
_cell.length_c   1.000
_cell.angle_alpha   90.00
_cell.angle_beta   90.00
_cell.angle_gamma   90.00
#
_symmetry.space_group_name_H-M   'P 1'
#
loop_
_entity.id
_entity.type
_entity.pdbx_description
1 polymer ?
#
loop_
_entity_poly.entity_id
_entity_poly.type
_entity_poly.pdbx_seq_one_letter_code
_entity_poly.pdbx_strand_id
1 'polypeptide(L)'
;MNQNGHDDDRSIRRIALRILNEDEDEAREELNNIIYSVEDSVQLRTAVYSWSFPVFIIFPALFWVLAISSWTLLRTLGNIFFLMSALCALLPLYAVLSWYRFQYGGGRLRGPREAIYINASDESREKLEKLFAFMQRDSAPKAYYRTKKGLPRYLDHNYTYGSLRVLLLSASPSVRALYLPPSRRRLAEAIKIDAEPDEVIKALNIKPTRRAGPGTKAKYPYVDAALWLIDEPRLKELDLTNRDAAIETITKWLSEWFNLHADASGNVPRGDLLKPSAEKIYERQKKITSPKAG
;
A
#
# COMPACT_ATOMS: atom_id res chain seq x y z
N MET A 1 11.80 -3.99 34.44
CA MET A 1 12.33 -4.61 33.20
C MET A 1 11.30 -4.43 32.09
N ASN A 2 11.68 -3.72 31.03
CA ASN A 2 10.76 -3.13 30.05
C ASN A 2 10.26 -4.17 29.03
N GLN A 3 9.38 -5.09 29.45
CA GLN A 3 8.79 -6.11 28.57
C GLN A 3 8.06 -5.52 27.36
N ASN A 4 7.58 -4.26 27.47
CA ASN A 4 6.87 -3.60 26.38
C ASN A 4 7.77 -3.25 25.18
N GLY A 5 9.06 -2.93 25.40
CA GLY A 5 9.96 -2.58 24.29
C GLY A 5 10.32 -3.79 23.42
N HIS A 6 10.69 -4.89 24.07
CA HIS A 6 11.07 -6.13 23.39
C HIS A 6 9.90 -6.81 22.67
N ASP A 7 8.68 -6.56 23.12
CA ASP A 7 7.44 -7.12 22.57
C ASP A 7 6.87 -6.27 21.42
N ASP A 8 7.28 -5.00 21.30
CA ASP A 8 6.94 -4.14 20.15
C ASP A 8 7.85 -4.42 18.94
N ASP A 9 9.08 -4.86 19.20
CA ASP A 9 10.02 -5.38 18.19
C ASP A 9 9.45 -6.59 17.43
N ARG A 10 8.62 -7.41 18.09
CA ARG A 10 7.97 -8.60 17.51
C ARG A 10 6.74 -8.29 16.67
N SER A 11 6.37 -7.02 16.52
CA SER A 11 5.21 -6.63 15.71
C SER A 11 5.47 -6.91 14.22
N ILE A 12 4.47 -7.45 13.52
CA ILE A 12 4.57 -7.72 12.07
C ILE A 12 4.85 -6.43 11.32
N ARG A 13 4.29 -5.30 11.76
CA ARG A 13 4.58 -3.98 11.20
C ARG A 13 6.08 -3.68 11.25
N ARG A 14 6.73 -3.86 12.40
CA ARG A 14 8.15 -3.54 12.55
C ARG A 14 9.05 -4.48 11.75
N ILE A 15 8.68 -5.76 11.68
CA ILE A 15 9.33 -6.73 10.79
C ILE A 15 9.19 -6.28 9.33
N ALA A 16 8.00 -5.86 8.89
CA ALA A 16 7.78 -5.34 7.54
C ALA A 16 8.63 -4.10 7.25
N LEU A 17 8.72 -3.15 8.19
CA LEU A 17 9.56 -1.96 8.04
C LEU A 17 11.02 -2.33 7.80
N ARG A 18 11.58 -3.23 8.62
CA ARG A 18 12.96 -3.71 8.49
C ARG A 18 13.24 -4.48 7.20
N ILE A 19 12.21 -5.07 6.59
CA ILE A 19 12.33 -5.79 5.31
C ILE A 19 12.25 -4.83 4.12
N LEU A 20 11.47 -3.76 4.24
CA LEU A 20 11.28 -2.76 3.19
C LEU A 20 12.57 -1.96 2.99
N ASN A 21 13.08 -1.32 4.04
CA ASN A 21 14.26 -0.45 3.98
C ASN A 21 15.12 -0.59 5.25
N GLU A 22 16.43 -0.37 5.13
CA GLU A 22 17.33 -0.23 6.29
C GLU A 22 17.00 1.04 7.09
N ASP A 23 16.56 2.10 6.41
CA ASP A 23 16.03 3.30 7.05
C ASP A 23 14.57 3.09 7.46
N GLU A 24 14.33 2.93 8.77
CA GLU A 24 12.97 2.72 9.29
C GLU A 24 12.03 3.89 8.95
N ASP A 25 12.52 5.13 8.80
CA ASP A 25 11.65 6.28 8.52
C ASP A 25 11.16 6.30 7.08
N GLU A 26 12.03 5.97 6.12
CA GLU A 26 11.67 5.82 4.70
C GLU A 26 10.73 4.61 4.51
N ALA A 27 11.03 3.48 5.16
CA ALA A 27 10.12 2.33 5.17
C ALA A 27 8.74 2.68 5.75
N ARG A 28 8.68 3.53 6.78
CA ARG A 28 7.43 3.98 7.38
C ARG A 28 6.64 4.85 6.42
N GLU A 29 7.29 5.78 5.74
CA GLU A 29 6.66 6.65 4.76
C GLU A 29 6.07 5.83 3.60
N GLU A 30 6.86 4.93 3.02
CA GLU A 30 6.42 4.06 1.93
C GLU A 30 5.26 3.16 2.36
N LEU A 31 5.41 2.46 3.49
CA LEU A 31 4.36 1.58 4.01
C LEU A 31 3.07 2.35 4.34
N ASN A 32 3.19 3.53 4.95
CA ASN A 32 2.03 4.35 5.25
C ASN A 32 1.36 4.85 3.96
N ASN A 33 2.12 5.25 2.94
CA ASN A 33 1.55 5.67 1.65
C ASN A 33 0.75 4.56 0.97
N ILE A 34 1.28 3.33 0.97
CA ILE A 34 0.58 2.14 0.46
C ILE A 34 -0.71 1.92 1.25
N ILE A 35 -0.63 1.96 2.59
CA ILE A 35 -1.78 1.73 3.47
C ILE A 35 -2.84 2.81 3.30
N TYR A 36 -2.44 4.09 3.22
CA TYR A 36 -3.36 5.21 3.01
C TYR A 36 -4.03 5.13 1.66
N SER A 37 -3.30 4.77 0.60
CA SER A 37 -3.86 4.60 -0.74
C SER A 37 -4.89 3.46 -0.77
N VAL A 38 -4.60 2.34 -0.09
CA VAL A 38 -5.55 1.23 0.05
C VAL A 38 -6.73 1.64 0.93
N GLU A 39 -6.47 2.32 2.04
CA GLU A 39 -7.50 2.84 2.94
C GLU A 39 -8.45 3.77 2.20
N ASP A 40 -7.96 4.73 1.42
CA ASP A 40 -8.79 5.68 0.66
C ASP A 40 -9.67 4.95 -0.37
N SER A 41 -9.08 4.01 -1.12
CA SER A 41 -9.84 3.18 -2.08
C SER A 41 -10.92 2.33 -1.40
N VAL A 42 -10.63 1.85 -0.19
CA VAL A 42 -11.55 1.09 0.64
C VAL A 42 -12.58 2.01 1.28
N GLN A 43 -12.22 3.21 1.70
CA GLN A 43 -13.08 4.22 2.31
C GLN A 43 -14.15 4.66 1.33
N LEU A 44 -13.84 4.90 0.06
CA LEU A 44 -14.84 5.16 -0.99
C LEU A 44 -15.88 4.03 -1.11
N ARG A 45 -15.42 2.77 -1.04
CA ARG A 45 -16.31 1.59 -1.11
C ARG A 45 -17.07 1.34 0.20
N THR A 46 -16.48 1.68 1.34
CA THR A 46 -17.05 1.52 2.69
C THR A 46 -17.88 2.71 3.14
N ALA A 47 -17.73 3.89 2.55
CA ALA A 47 -18.56 5.07 2.79
C ALA A 47 -20.02 4.78 2.48
N VAL A 48 -20.26 3.98 1.43
CA VAL A 48 -21.58 3.43 1.10
C VAL A 48 -22.16 2.58 2.24
N TYR A 49 -21.32 1.96 3.08
CA TYR A 49 -21.71 1.06 4.18
C TYR A 49 -21.62 1.70 5.58
N SER A 50 -20.78 2.73 5.78
CA SER A 50 -20.58 3.39 7.08
C SER A 50 -21.68 4.42 7.38
N TRP A 51 -22.16 5.14 6.36
CA TRP A 51 -23.38 5.95 6.45
C TRP A 51 -24.63 5.11 6.69
N SER A 52 -24.55 3.80 6.42
CA SER A 52 -25.66 2.88 6.61
C SER A 52 -25.82 2.40 8.05
N PHE A 53 -24.84 2.56 8.95
CA PHE A 53 -24.96 2.00 10.31
C PHE A 53 -26.11 2.60 11.13
N PRO A 54 -26.32 3.93 11.19
CA PRO A 54 -27.51 4.51 11.82
C PRO A 54 -28.78 4.15 11.04
N VAL A 55 -28.74 4.13 9.71
CA VAL A 55 -29.87 3.70 8.85
C VAL A 55 -30.30 2.26 9.18
N PHE A 56 -29.35 1.35 9.38
CA PHE A 56 -29.60 -0.06 9.69
C PHE A 56 -30.15 -0.30 11.09
N ILE A 57 -30.06 0.67 12.00
CA ILE A 57 -30.64 0.56 13.34
C ILE A 57 -31.97 1.31 13.40
N ILE A 58 -32.01 2.52 12.84
CA ILE A 58 -33.15 3.42 12.90
C ILE A 58 -34.31 2.90 12.05
N PHE A 59 -34.08 2.47 10.81
CA PHE A 59 -35.17 2.05 9.93
C PHE A 59 -35.86 0.75 10.37
N PRO A 60 -35.14 -0.34 10.76
CA PRO A 60 -35.81 -1.50 11.33
C PRO A 60 -36.58 -1.16 12.61
N ALA A 61 -35.99 -0.39 13.52
CA ALA A 61 -36.66 -0.02 14.77
C ALA A 61 -37.92 0.81 14.50
N LEU A 62 -37.85 1.78 13.58
CA LEU A 62 -38.98 2.60 13.17
C LEU A 62 -40.09 1.76 12.54
N PHE A 63 -39.76 0.88 11.59
CA PHE A 63 -40.75 0.00 10.96
C PHE A 63 -41.36 -0.99 11.94
N TRP A 64 -40.59 -1.44 12.93
CA TRP A 64 -41.10 -2.31 13.97
C TRP A 64 -42.11 -1.59 14.88
N VAL A 65 -41.83 -0.34 15.28
CA VAL A 65 -42.77 0.50 16.03
C VAL A 65 -44.04 0.76 15.21
N LEU A 66 -43.90 1.08 13.92
CA LEU A 66 -45.03 1.26 13.00
C LEU A 66 -45.85 -0.02 12.81
N ALA A 67 -45.22 -1.20 12.80
CA ALA A 67 -45.91 -2.48 12.70
C ALA A 67 -46.80 -2.73 13.92
N ILE A 68 -46.30 -2.46 15.13
CA ILE A 68 -47.04 -2.63 16.38
C ILE A 68 -48.22 -1.66 16.44
N SER A 69 -48.01 -0.38 16.12
CA SER A 69 -49.06 0.64 16.17
C SER A 69 -50.13 0.47 15.08
N SER A 70 -49.76 -0.07 13.92
CA SER A 70 -50.72 -0.32 12.84
C SER A 70 -51.47 -1.64 13.00
N TRP A 71 -50.98 -2.61 13.77
CA TRP A 71 -51.71 -3.85 14.03
C TRP A 71 -53.06 -3.63 14.73
N THR A 72 -53.16 -2.59 15.55
CA THR A 72 -54.41 -2.20 16.23
C THR A 72 -55.39 -1.49 15.30
N LEU A 73 -54.94 -0.94 14.17
CA LEU A 73 -55.74 -0.17 13.22
C LEU A 73 -56.09 -0.99 11.96
N LEU A 74 -55.07 -1.53 11.28
CA LEU A 74 -55.19 -2.34 10.07
C LEU A 74 -54.12 -3.43 10.05
N ARG A 75 -54.56 -4.68 10.14
CA ARG A 75 -53.68 -5.86 10.19
C ARG A 75 -52.79 -6.01 8.94
N THR A 76 -53.26 -5.58 7.77
CA THR A 76 -52.49 -5.58 6.52
C THR A 76 -51.30 -4.63 6.55
N LEU A 77 -51.50 -3.40 7.04
CA LEU A 77 -50.43 -2.41 7.20
C LEU A 77 -49.38 -2.87 8.22
N GLY A 78 -49.82 -3.47 9.33
CA GLY A 78 -48.92 -4.08 10.32
C GLY A 78 -48.01 -5.14 9.72
N ASN A 79 -48.55 -6.03 8.91
CA ASN A 79 -47.77 -7.07 8.23
C ASN A 79 -46.75 -6.50 7.22
N ILE A 80 -47.12 -5.44 6.49
CA ILE A 80 -46.23 -4.77 5.53
C ILE A 80 -45.04 -4.13 6.27
N PHE A 81 -45.28 -3.36 7.33
CA PHE A 81 -44.21 -2.74 8.11
C PHE A 81 -43.32 -3.78 8.80
N PHE A 82 -43.90 -4.88 9.28
CA PHE A 82 -43.13 -5.99 9.83
C PHE A 82 -42.19 -6.61 8.79
N LEU A 83 -42.69 -6.86 7.57
CA LEU A 83 -41.87 -7.37 6.46
C LEU A 83 -40.74 -6.39 6.11
N MET A 84 -41.02 -5.09 6.05
CA MET A 84 -40.02 -4.05 5.78
C MET A 84 -38.95 -4.01 6.87
N SER A 85 -39.33 -4.12 8.14
CA SER A 85 -38.40 -4.24 9.26
C SER A 85 -37.49 -5.46 9.11
N ALA A 86 -38.06 -6.62 8.76
CA ALA A 86 -37.31 -7.85 8.57
C ALA A 86 -36.31 -7.72 7.40
N LEU A 87 -36.72 -7.13 6.28
CA LEU A 87 -35.85 -6.85 5.14
C LEU A 87 -34.70 -5.89 5.49
N CYS A 88 -35.00 -4.79 6.21
CA CYS A 88 -33.96 -3.86 6.64
C CYS A 88 -32.97 -4.51 7.61
N ALA A 89 -33.41 -5.43 8.47
CA ALA A 89 -32.54 -6.18 9.37
C ALA A 89 -31.61 -7.18 8.65
N LEU A 90 -31.89 -7.55 7.39
CA LEU A 90 -31.02 -8.40 6.58
C LEU A 90 -29.88 -7.60 5.88
N LEU A 91 -30.01 -6.28 5.75
CA LEU A 91 -29.01 -5.46 5.06
C LEU A 91 -27.62 -5.48 5.73
N PRO A 92 -27.47 -5.44 7.08
CA PRO A 92 -26.16 -5.59 7.73
C PRO A 92 -25.52 -6.95 7.45
N LEU A 93 -26.32 -8.02 7.43
CA LEU A 93 -25.84 -9.36 7.10
C LEU A 93 -25.30 -9.39 5.67
N TYR A 94 -26.05 -8.80 4.72
CA TYR A 94 -25.58 -8.65 3.34
C TYR A 94 -24.29 -7.83 3.26
N ALA A 95 -24.17 -6.73 3.98
CA ALA A 95 -22.96 -5.90 3.99
C ALA A 95 -21.74 -6.68 4.51
N VAL A 96 -21.87 -7.42 5.62
CA VAL A 96 -20.79 -8.26 6.17
C VAL A 96 -20.42 -9.39 5.21
N LEU A 97 -21.41 -10.04 4.59
CA LEU A 97 -21.19 -11.10 3.60
C LEU A 97 -20.53 -10.55 2.34
N SER A 98 -20.96 -9.39 1.85
CA SER A 98 -20.37 -8.68 0.72
C SER A 98 -18.92 -8.31 1.01
N TRP A 99 -18.64 -7.78 2.20
CA TRP A 99 -17.28 -7.46 2.65
C TRP A 99 -16.40 -8.71 2.72
N TYR A 100 -16.91 -9.78 3.32
CA TYR A 100 -16.22 -11.06 3.38
C TYR A 100 -15.93 -11.62 1.98
N ARG A 101 -16.88 -11.52 1.05
CA ARG A 101 -16.71 -11.92 -0.35
C ARG A 101 -15.74 -11.03 -1.10
N PHE A 102 -15.65 -9.75 -0.78
CA PHE A 102 -14.64 -8.87 -1.35
C PHE A 102 -13.24 -9.26 -0.89
N GLN A 103 -13.08 -9.58 0.40
CA GLN A 103 -11.79 -9.90 0.98
C GLN A 103 -11.30 -11.32 0.65
N TYR A 104 -12.20 -12.30 0.59
CA TYR A 104 -11.88 -13.73 0.43
C TYR A 104 -12.49 -14.39 -0.81
N GLY A 105 -13.37 -13.68 -1.53
CA GLY A 105 -14.12 -14.21 -2.67
C GLY A 105 -15.35 -15.05 -2.30
N GLY A 106 -16.05 -15.56 -3.32
CA GLY A 106 -17.19 -16.46 -3.16
C GLY A 106 -16.79 -17.92 -3.03
N GLY A 107 -16.26 -18.35 -1.87
CA GLY A 107 -15.91 -19.76 -1.64
C GLY A 107 -15.34 -20.06 -0.25
N ARG A 108 -15.11 -21.35 0.04
CA ARG A 108 -14.29 -21.78 1.19
C ARG A 108 -12.86 -21.20 1.02
N LEU A 109 -12.22 -20.80 2.11
CA LEU A 109 -10.83 -20.30 2.16
C LEU A 109 -9.86 -21.39 1.68
N ARG A 110 -9.75 -21.61 0.37
CA ARG A 110 -8.91 -22.66 -0.23
C ARG A 110 -7.47 -22.20 -0.44
N GLY A 111 -7.22 -20.89 -0.46
CA GLY A 111 -5.89 -20.33 -0.66
C GLY A 111 -5.89 -18.80 -0.51
N PRO A 112 -4.68 -18.20 -0.48
CA PRO A 112 -4.51 -16.76 -0.36
C PRO A 112 -5.03 -16.04 -1.60
N ARG A 113 -5.68 -14.89 -1.39
CA ARG A 113 -6.09 -14.00 -2.49
C ARG A 113 -4.94 -13.11 -2.94
N GLU A 114 -5.04 -12.59 -4.14
CA GLU A 114 -4.17 -11.50 -4.57
C GLU A 114 -4.41 -10.28 -3.68
N ALA A 115 -3.33 -9.73 -3.11
CA ALA A 115 -3.43 -8.54 -2.30
C ALA A 115 -3.56 -7.28 -3.14
N ILE A 116 -4.34 -6.34 -2.62
CA ILE A 116 -4.51 -5.02 -3.20
C ILE A 116 -3.38 -4.13 -2.66
N TYR A 117 -2.47 -3.76 -3.54
CA TYR A 117 -1.46 -2.74 -3.29
C TYR A 117 -1.73 -1.57 -4.24
N ILE A 118 -1.86 -0.37 -3.69
CA ILE A 118 -2.04 0.86 -4.47
C ILE A 118 -0.82 1.73 -4.18
N ASN A 119 -0.24 2.31 -5.24
CA ASN A 119 0.97 3.15 -5.15
C ASN A 119 2.19 2.45 -4.51
N ALA A 120 2.24 1.11 -4.55
CA ALA A 120 3.41 0.35 -4.13
C ALA A 120 4.39 0.21 -5.30
N SER A 121 5.68 0.34 -5.03
CA SER A 121 6.72 -0.11 -5.97
C SER A 121 6.64 -1.63 -6.16
N ASP A 122 7.04 -2.13 -7.33
CA ASP A 122 7.06 -3.57 -7.60
C ASP A 122 7.95 -4.33 -6.60
N GLU A 123 9.06 -3.70 -6.19
CA GLU A 123 9.98 -4.26 -5.19
C GLU A 123 9.32 -4.38 -3.81
N SER A 124 8.65 -3.33 -3.33
CA SER A 124 7.98 -3.34 -2.03
C SER A 124 6.78 -4.28 -2.01
N ARG A 125 6.05 -4.37 -3.13
CA ARG A 125 5.01 -5.39 -3.32
C ARG A 125 5.59 -6.80 -3.17
N GLU A 126 6.69 -7.10 -3.84
CA GLU A 126 7.32 -8.43 -3.78
C GLU A 126 7.81 -8.77 -2.36
N LYS A 127 8.43 -7.81 -1.67
CA LYS A 127 8.93 -7.97 -0.30
C LYS A 127 7.80 -8.24 0.70
N LEU A 128 6.71 -7.47 0.63
CA LEU A 128 5.54 -7.66 1.48
C LEU A 128 4.85 -9.00 1.19
N GLU A 129 4.72 -9.37 -0.08
CA GLU A 129 4.15 -10.66 -0.47
C GLU A 129 4.99 -11.85 0.03
N LYS A 130 6.33 -11.75 -0.01
CA LYS A 130 7.21 -12.77 0.59
C LYS A 130 7.00 -12.89 2.09
N LEU A 131 6.87 -11.77 2.81
CA LEU A 131 6.55 -11.76 4.24
C LEU A 131 5.21 -12.45 4.51
N PHE A 132 4.16 -12.11 3.77
CA PHE A 132 2.85 -12.73 3.93
C PHE A 132 2.86 -14.22 3.56
N ALA A 133 3.50 -14.59 2.45
CA ALA A 133 3.64 -15.97 2.03
C ALA A 133 4.40 -16.82 3.06
N PHE A 134 5.40 -16.24 3.74
CA PHE A 134 6.07 -16.91 4.86
C PHE A 134 5.10 -17.19 6.01
N MET A 135 4.28 -16.21 6.41
CA MET A 135 3.29 -16.37 7.49
C MET A 135 2.12 -17.31 7.15
N GLN A 136 1.90 -17.61 5.87
CA GLN A 136 0.86 -18.52 5.41
C GLN A 136 1.26 -19.99 5.52
N ARG A 137 2.54 -20.30 5.75
CA ARG A 137 3.03 -21.68 5.86
C ARG A 137 2.64 -22.28 7.20
N ASP A 138 2.27 -23.55 7.20
CA ASP A 138 1.98 -24.30 8.44
C ASP A 138 3.20 -24.40 9.38
N SER A 139 4.41 -24.35 8.80
CA SER A 139 5.68 -24.36 9.54
C SER A 139 6.12 -22.97 10.03
N ALA A 140 5.36 -21.91 9.73
CA ALA A 140 5.70 -20.57 10.16
C ALA A 140 5.48 -20.38 11.66
N PRO A 141 6.21 -19.44 12.30
CA PRO A 141 5.95 -19.09 13.68
C PRO A 141 4.53 -18.55 13.86
N LYS A 142 3.88 -18.91 14.96
CA LYS A 142 2.48 -18.53 15.19
C LYS A 142 2.36 -17.03 15.39
N ALA A 143 1.41 -16.42 14.71
CA ALA A 143 1.03 -15.03 14.94
C ALA A 143 0.04 -14.93 16.11
N TYR A 144 0.11 -13.86 16.89
CA TYR A 144 -0.83 -13.59 17.97
C TYR A 144 -1.08 -12.09 18.15
N TYR A 145 -2.18 -11.74 18.81
CA TYR A 145 -2.41 -10.40 19.33
C TYR A 145 -2.67 -10.49 20.83
N ARG A 146 -2.37 -9.42 21.57
CA ARG A 146 -2.72 -9.36 23.00
C ARG A 146 -4.09 -8.74 23.16
N THR A 147 -4.93 -9.35 23.98
CA THR A 147 -6.21 -8.75 24.38
C THR A 147 -5.97 -7.56 25.31
N LYS A 148 -7.01 -6.75 25.57
CA LYS A 148 -6.97 -5.69 26.59
C LYS A 148 -6.52 -6.16 27.98
N LYS A 149 -6.64 -7.47 28.27
CA LYS A 149 -6.18 -8.11 29.51
C LYS A 149 -4.73 -8.61 29.44
N GLY A 150 -4.00 -8.31 28.38
CA GLY A 150 -2.62 -8.76 28.16
C GLY A 150 -2.47 -10.21 27.70
N LEU A 151 -3.55 -11.01 27.69
CA LEU A 151 -3.49 -12.43 27.30
C LEU A 151 -3.24 -12.58 25.79
N PRO A 152 -2.28 -13.42 25.36
CA PRO A 152 -2.03 -13.70 23.95
C PRO A 152 -3.17 -14.53 23.37
N ARG A 153 -3.60 -14.16 22.16
CA ARG A 153 -4.54 -14.92 21.34
C ARG A 153 -3.89 -15.22 20.00
N TYR A 154 -3.64 -16.50 19.79
CA TYR A 154 -3.06 -17.00 18.56
C TYR A 154 -4.04 -16.89 17.40
N LEU A 155 -3.51 -16.52 16.25
CA LEU A 155 -4.20 -16.45 14.97
C LEU A 155 -3.90 -17.71 14.18
N ASP A 156 -4.91 -18.18 13.45
CA ASP A 156 -4.76 -19.29 12.51
C ASP A 156 -4.06 -18.80 11.23
N HIS A 157 -3.24 -19.65 10.58
CA HIS A 157 -2.42 -19.33 9.39
C HIS A 157 -3.19 -18.61 8.26
N ASN A 158 -4.48 -18.89 8.14
CA ASN A 158 -5.41 -18.27 7.18
C ASN A 158 -5.66 -16.77 7.42
N TYR A 159 -5.17 -16.18 8.52
CA TYR A 159 -5.44 -14.79 8.87
C TYR A 159 -4.86 -13.77 7.88
N THR A 160 -3.95 -14.17 7.00
CA THR A 160 -3.36 -13.32 5.94
C THR A 160 -3.92 -13.62 4.56
N TYR A 161 -4.92 -14.50 4.42
CA TYR A 161 -5.43 -14.90 3.09
C TYR A 161 -6.26 -13.81 2.40
N GLY A 162 -6.64 -12.75 3.12
CA GLY A 162 -7.48 -11.69 2.58
C GLY A 162 -6.73 -10.80 1.60
N SER A 163 -7.45 -10.24 0.64
CA SER A 163 -6.92 -9.25 -0.31
C SER A 163 -6.47 -7.94 0.36
N LEU A 164 -7.05 -7.61 1.52
CA LEU A 164 -6.73 -6.40 2.30
C LEU A 164 -5.65 -6.63 3.37
N ARG A 165 -4.87 -7.71 3.28
CA ARG A 165 -3.87 -8.10 4.30
C ARG A 165 -2.84 -7.02 4.64
N VAL A 166 -2.55 -6.10 3.73
CA VAL A 166 -1.63 -4.97 3.96
C VAL A 166 -2.11 -4.05 5.09
N LEU A 167 -3.43 -3.93 5.29
CA LEU A 167 -4.02 -3.10 6.36
C LEU A 167 -3.64 -3.61 7.77
N LEU A 168 -3.28 -4.90 7.90
CA LEU A 168 -2.81 -5.48 9.16
C LEU A 168 -1.51 -4.82 9.65
N LEU A 169 -0.73 -4.24 8.74
CA LEU A 169 0.53 -3.55 9.02
C LEU A 169 0.32 -2.09 9.45
N SER A 170 -0.91 -1.59 9.46
CA SER A 170 -1.18 -0.19 9.85
C SER A 170 -0.84 0.07 11.31
N ALA A 171 -0.41 1.30 11.61
CA ALA A 171 -0.28 1.81 12.98
C ALA A 171 -1.63 1.90 13.68
N SER A 172 -2.65 2.29 12.93
CA SER A 172 -3.93 2.74 13.44
C SER A 172 -4.84 1.54 13.71
N PRO A 173 -5.38 1.40 14.93
CA PRO A 173 -6.38 0.38 15.24
C PRO A 173 -7.61 0.45 14.33
N SER A 174 -8.02 1.66 13.93
CA SER A 174 -9.18 1.90 13.07
C SER A 174 -8.98 1.33 11.68
N VAL A 175 -7.78 1.50 11.12
CA VAL A 175 -7.41 1.00 9.78
C VAL A 175 -7.28 -0.52 9.81
N ARG A 176 -6.64 -1.08 10.85
CA ARG A 176 -6.58 -2.54 11.03
C ARG A 176 -7.97 -3.16 11.16
N ALA A 177 -8.90 -2.47 11.81
CA ALA A 177 -10.27 -2.94 11.99
C ALA A 177 -11.10 -3.02 10.68
N LEU A 178 -10.64 -2.40 9.58
CA LEU A 178 -11.23 -2.58 8.24
C LEU A 178 -10.98 -4.00 7.71
N TYR A 179 -9.90 -4.63 8.15
CA TYR A 179 -9.62 -6.03 7.84
C TYR A 179 -10.52 -6.94 8.68
N LEU A 180 -11.35 -7.76 8.01
CA LEU A 180 -12.20 -8.75 8.69
C LEU A 180 -11.50 -10.11 8.64
N PRO A 181 -10.91 -10.63 9.72
CA PRO A 181 -10.25 -11.92 9.69
C PRO A 181 -11.26 -13.08 9.52
N PRO A 182 -10.80 -14.29 9.15
CA PRO A 182 -11.67 -15.47 8.97
C PRO A 182 -12.49 -15.82 10.21
N SER A 183 -11.93 -15.52 11.39
CA SER A 183 -12.57 -15.70 12.69
C SER A 183 -13.72 -14.72 12.98
N ARG A 184 -14.02 -13.80 12.04
CA ARG A 184 -15.11 -12.80 12.07
C ARG A 184 -15.05 -11.82 13.25
N ARG A 185 -13.93 -11.74 13.96
CA ARG A 185 -13.69 -10.77 15.05
C ARG A 185 -12.85 -9.61 14.51
N ARG A 186 -13.25 -8.36 14.77
CA ARG A 186 -12.44 -7.21 14.38
C ARG A 186 -11.04 -7.30 14.99
N LEU A 187 -10.02 -7.09 14.16
CA LEU A 187 -8.64 -7.11 14.59
C LEU A 187 -8.14 -5.66 14.65
N ALA A 188 -8.28 -5.06 15.83
CA ALA A 188 -7.82 -3.69 16.08
C ALA A 188 -6.42 -3.67 16.72
N GLU A 189 -5.99 -4.76 17.33
CA GLU A 189 -4.71 -4.87 18.04
C GLU A 189 -3.56 -5.13 17.07
N ALA A 190 -2.35 -4.71 17.44
CA ALA A 190 -1.16 -5.03 16.67
C ALA A 190 -0.88 -6.54 16.69
N ILE A 191 -0.60 -7.11 15.52
CA ILE A 191 -0.23 -8.52 15.40
C ILE A 191 1.27 -8.68 15.65
N LYS A 192 1.61 -9.71 16.42
CA LYS A 192 2.96 -10.10 16.81
C LYS A 192 3.26 -11.51 16.34
N ILE A 193 4.55 -11.81 16.16
CA ILE A 193 5.02 -13.16 15.81
C ILE A 193 5.68 -13.78 17.04
N ASP A 194 5.40 -15.06 17.28
CA ASP A 194 6.04 -15.86 18.34
C ASP A 194 7.40 -16.40 17.87
N ALA A 195 8.27 -15.50 17.41
CA ALA A 195 9.66 -15.75 17.01
C ALA A 195 10.47 -14.46 17.14
N GLU A 196 11.79 -14.57 17.08
CA GLU A 196 12.66 -13.41 17.06
C GLU A 196 12.61 -12.72 15.67
N PRO A 197 12.49 -11.37 15.60
CA PRO A 197 12.40 -10.66 14.32
C PRO A 197 13.54 -10.99 13.35
N ASP A 198 14.75 -11.14 13.88
CA ASP A 198 15.94 -11.38 13.07
C ASP A 198 15.96 -12.79 12.48
N GLU A 199 15.39 -13.78 13.18
CA GLU A 199 15.17 -15.13 12.64
C GLU A 199 14.18 -15.11 11.49
N VAL A 200 13.10 -14.34 11.62
CA VAL A 200 12.08 -14.19 10.57
C VAL A 200 12.69 -13.51 9.34
N ILE A 201 13.43 -12.41 9.52
CA ILE A 201 14.09 -11.69 8.43
C ILE A 201 15.12 -12.58 7.72
N LYS A 202 15.90 -13.36 8.49
CA LYS A 202 16.87 -14.31 7.95
C LYS A 202 16.18 -15.42 7.16
N ALA A 203 15.08 -15.97 7.66
CA ALA A 203 14.31 -17.02 6.99
C ALA A 203 13.67 -16.53 5.68
N LEU A 204 13.33 -15.25 5.59
CA LEU A 204 12.78 -14.63 4.39
C LEU A 204 13.82 -14.46 3.29
N ASN A 205 15.11 -14.40 3.64
CA ASN A 205 16.23 -14.16 2.71
C ASN A 205 16.01 -12.92 1.82
N ILE A 206 15.39 -11.88 2.39
CA ILE A 206 15.15 -10.60 1.72
C ILE A 206 16.25 -9.65 2.15
N LYS A 207 16.92 -9.01 1.19
CA LYS A 207 17.80 -7.89 1.48
C LYS A 207 16.96 -6.61 1.55
N PRO A 208 16.99 -5.87 2.68
CA PRO A 208 16.30 -4.60 2.75
C PRO A 208 16.85 -3.64 1.68
N THR A 209 15.99 -2.77 1.16
CA THR A 209 16.49 -1.69 0.29
C THR A 209 17.42 -0.86 1.15
N ARG A 210 18.68 -0.72 0.73
CA ARG A 210 19.59 0.19 1.42
C ARG A 210 19.23 1.59 0.98
N ARG A 211 19.02 2.50 1.92
CA ARG A 211 19.20 3.91 1.64
C ARG A 211 20.57 4.03 0.98
N ALA A 212 20.56 4.47 -0.27
CA ALA A 212 21.79 4.77 -0.96
C ALA A 212 22.51 5.79 -0.06
N GLY A 213 23.66 5.39 0.51
CA GLY A 213 24.21 5.99 1.73
C GLY A 213 24.39 7.51 1.64
N PRO A 214 24.68 8.21 2.75
CA PRO A 214 24.93 9.65 2.73
C PRO A 214 26.07 9.96 1.74
N GLY A 215 25.71 10.40 0.54
CA GLY A 215 26.58 10.37 -0.65
C GLY A 215 25.92 9.88 -1.94
N THR A 216 24.68 9.37 -1.88
CA THR A 216 23.88 9.01 -3.06
C THR A 216 22.63 9.88 -3.19
N LYS A 217 22.74 11.17 -2.86
CA LYS A 217 22.33 12.12 -3.90
C LYS A 217 23.18 11.74 -5.10
N ALA A 218 22.59 11.53 -6.28
CA ALA A 218 23.41 11.33 -7.48
C ALA A 218 24.53 12.38 -7.40
N LYS A 219 25.80 11.94 -7.43
CA LYS A 219 26.99 12.80 -7.18
C LYS A 219 26.88 14.14 -7.93
N TYR A 220 26.15 14.08 -9.03
CA TYR A 220 25.73 15.20 -9.85
C TYR A 220 24.20 15.23 -9.96
N PRO A 221 23.57 16.42 -9.93
CA PRO A 221 22.14 16.59 -10.13
C PRO A 221 21.73 16.35 -11.60
N TYR A 222 21.81 15.09 -12.06
CA TYR A 222 21.51 14.69 -13.44
C TYR A 222 20.05 14.94 -13.85
N VAL A 223 19.12 14.87 -12.89
CA VAL A 223 17.70 15.14 -13.14
C VAL A 223 17.49 16.62 -13.42
N ASP A 224 18.08 17.50 -12.62
CA ASP A 224 17.96 18.95 -12.80
C ASP A 224 18.65 19.41 -14.09
N ALA A 225 19.82 18.84 -14.41
CA ALA A 225 20.53 19.09 -15.67
C ALA A 225 19.70 18.67 -16.90
N ALA A 226 19.04 17.51 -16.82
CA ALA A 226 18.18 17.02 -17.89
C ALA A 226 16.94 17.89 -18.03
N LEU A 227 16.28 18.25 -16.93
CA LEU A 227 15.10 19.13 -16.93
C LEU A 227 15.44 20.50 -17.53
N TRP A 228 16.56 21.11 -17.12
CA TRP A 228 17.05 22.35 -17.71
C TRP A 228 17.22 22.23 -19.22
N LEU A 229 17.88 21.17 -19.70
CA LEU A 229 18.14 21.01 -21.12
C LEU A 229 16.87 20.76 -21.94
N ILE A 230 15.87 20.10 -21.34
CA ILE A 230 14.56 19.86 -21.96
C ILE A 230 13.81 21.18 -22.20
N ASP A 231 13.98 22.14 -21.31
CA ASP A 231 13.31 23.45 -21.37
C ASP A 231 14.05 24.45 -22.28
N GLU A 232 15.30 24.16 -22.66
CA GLU A 232 16.12 25.01 -23.54
C GLU A 232 15.63 25.00 -25.01
N PRO A 233 15.41 26.17 -25.63
CA PRO A 233 15.00 26.27 -27.04
C PRO A 233 15.96 25.58 -28.01
N ARG A 234 17.26 25.59 -27.69
CA ARG A 234 18.33 25.01 -28.53
C ARG A 234 18.19 23.50 -28.71
N LEU A 235 17.58 22.80 -27.76
CA LEU A 235 17.33 21.36 -27.89
C LEU A 235 16.28 21.07 -28.97
N LYS A 236 15.35 22.00 -29.22
CA LYS A 236 14.31 21.86 -30.26
C LYS A 236 14.86 22.08 -31.67
N GLU A 237 15.91 22.89 -31.79
CA GLU A 237 16.59 23.23 -33.04
C GLU A 237 17.74 22.26 -33.38
N LEU A 238 18.05 21.31 -32.50
CA LEU A 238 19.13 20.35 -32.69
C LEU A 238 18.84 19.44 -33.90
N ASP A 239 19.81 19.34 -34.81
CA ASP A 239 19.77 18.39 -35.91
C ASP A 239 19.89 16.95 -35.40
N LEU A 240 18.85 16.15 -35.63
CA LEU A 240 18.75 14.75 -35.18
C LEU A 240 19.12 13.73 -36.26
N THR A 241 19.49 14.19 -37.48
CA THR A 241 19.83 13.31 -38.60
C THR A 241 21.07 12.47 -38.34
N ASN A 242 22.08 13.03 -37.68
CA ASN A 242 23.27 12.32 -37.24
C ASN A 242 23.24 12.05 -35.73
N ARG A 243 22.97 10.80 -35.37
CA ARG A 243 22.85 10.34 -33.97
C ARG A 243 24.09 10.65 -33.15
N ASP A 244 25.27 10.34 -33.64
CA ASP A 244 26.50 10.45 -32.85
C ASP A 244 26.87 11.92 -32.62
N ALA A 245 26.72 12.76 -33.65
CA ALA A 245 26.91 14.20 -33.54
C ALA A 245 25.88 14.87 -32.59
N ALA A 246 24.62 14.42 -32.62
CA ALA A 246 23.58 14.92 -31.73
C ALA A 246 23.85 14.54 -30.26
N ILE A 247 24.24 13.29 -30.00
CA ILE A 247 24.60 12.81 -28.66
C ILE A 247 25.82 13.56 -28.13
N GLU A 248 26.84 13.78 -28.97
CA GLU A 248 28.03 14.56 -28.59
C GLU A 248 27.66 16.01 -28.23
N THR A 249 26.78 16.63 -29.01
CA THR A 249 26.29 18.00 -28.76
C THR A 249 25.50 18.09 -27.45
N ILE A 250 24.57 17.15 -27.21
CA ILE A 250 23.81 17.07 -25.95
C ILE A 250 24.74 16.82 -24.76
N THR A 251 25.74 15.94 -24.92
CA THR A 251 26.74 15.66 -23.89
C THR A 251 27.55 16.92 -23.55
N LYS A 252 27.90 17.72 -24.55
CA LYS A 252 28.58 19.00 -24.36
C LYS A 252 27.72 20.00 -23.60
N TRP A 253 26.44 20.14 -23.93
CA TRP A 253 25.53 21.04 -23.21
C TRP A 253 25.31 20.63 -21.75
N LEU A 254 25.19 19.33 -21.48
CA LEU A 254 25.13 18.83 -20.11
C LEU A 254 26.43 19.16 -19.35
N SER A 255 27.59 18.98 -20.00
CA SER A 255 28.89 19.33 -19.42
C SER A 255 28.99 20.83 -19.10
N GLU A 256 28.55 21.70 -20.02
CA GLU A 256 28.49 23.16 -19.82
C GLU A 256 27.61 23.52 -18.62
N TRP A 257 26.42 22.92 -18.50
CA TRP A 257 25.53 23.14 -17.35
C TRP A 257 26.19 22.73 -16.03
N PHE A 258 26.84 21.57 -15.98
CA PHE A 258 27.54 21.12 -14.77
C PHE A 258 28.75 21.98 -14.42
N ASN A 259 29.43 22.57 -15.41
CA ASN A 259 30.51 23.54 -15.16
C ASN A 259 29.97 24.85 -14.56
N LEU A 260 28.81 25.32 -15.04
CA LEU A 260 28.17 26.54 -14.53
C LEU A 260 27.57 26.38 -13.13
N HIS A 261 27.12 25.18 -12.79
CA HIS A 261 26.48 24.85 -11.51
C HIS A 261 27.40 24.03 -10.59
N ALA A 262 28.71 24.08 -10.83
CA ALA A 262 29.68 23.40 -9.98
C ALA A 262 29.77 24.08 -8.61
N ASP A 263 29.64 23.29 -7.54
CA ASP A 263 29.87 23.77 -6.17
C ASP A 263 31.34 24.21 -5.98
N ALA A 264 31.66 24.80 -4.82
CA ALA A 264 33.01 25.27 -4.44
C ALA A 264 34.13 24.19 -4.56
N SER A 265 33.78 22.91 -4.73
CA SER A 265 34.71 21.81 -4.98
C SER A 265 35.15 21.66 -6.45
N GLY A 266 34.48 22.34 -7.40
CA GLY A 266 34.80 22.28 -8.84
C GLY A 266 34.66 20.89 -9.48
N ASN A 267 34.00 19.95 -8.80
CA ASN A 267 33.89 18.56 -9.25
C ASN A 267 32.73 18.42 -10.24
N VAL A 268 33.04 18.10 -11.49
CA VAL A 268 32.10 18.02 -12.62
C VAL A 268 32.16 16.59 -13.20
N PRO A 269 31.04 16.01 -13.69
CA PRO A 269 31.06 14.67 -14.27
C PRO A 269 31.89 14.65 -15.56
N ARG A 270 32.69 13.59 -15.74
CA ARG A 270 33.39 13.35 -17.02
C ARG A 270 32.37 13.11 -18.14
N GLY A 271 32.68 13.57 -19.35
CA GLY A 271 31.79 13.45 -20.52
C GLY A 271 31.31 12.02 -20.79
N ASP A 272 32.12 11.00 -20.54
CA ASP A 272 31.72 9.60 -20.72
C ASP A 272 30.58 9.17 -19.78
N LEU A 273 30.48 9.78 -18.58
CA LEU A 273 29.39 9.53 -17.64
C LEU A 273 28.09 10.23 -18.04
N LEU A 274 28.16 11.21 -18.93
CA LEU A 274 27.02 11.99 -19.42
C LEU A 274 26.37 11.39 -20.67
N LYS A 275 27.12 10.57 -21.43
CA LYS A 275 26.64 9.91 -22.65
C LYS A 275 25.32 9.13 -22.47
N PRO A 276 25.12 8.31 -21.42
CA PRO A 276 23.86 7.59 -21.24
C PRO A 276 22.65 8.51 -21.03
N SER A 277 22.85 9.66 -20.38
CA SER A 277 21.80 10.67 -20.21
C SER A 277 21.52 11.40 -21.51
N ALA A 278 22.56 11.73 -22.28
CA ALA A 278 22.43 12.34 -23.59
C ALA A 278 21.67 11.45 -24.58
N GLU A 279 21.91 10.14 -24.57
CA GLU A 279 21.17 9.17 -25.37
C GLU A 279 19.67 9.16 -25.05
N LYS A 280 19.31 9.18 -23.76
CA LYS A 280 17.89 9.22 -23.34
C LYS A 280 17.19 10.50 -23.80
N ILE A 281 17.88 11.63 -23.75
CA ILE A 281 17.36 12.93 -24.21
C ILE A 281 17.21 12.93 -25.74
N TYR A 282 18.20 12.42 -26.49
CA TYR A 282 18.12 12.25 -27.94
C TYR A 282 16.91 11.40 -28.35
N GLU A 283 16.74 10.22 -27.74
CA GLU A 283 15.63 9.32 -28.04
C GLU A 283 14.27 9.96 -27.75
N ARG A 284 14.16 10.73 -26.66
CA ARG A 284 12.96 11.50 -26.37
C ARG A 284 12.69 12.56 -27.44
N GLN A 285 13.71 13.32 -27.82
CA GLN A 285 13.56 14.39 -28.80
C GLN A 285 13.19 13.84 -30.18
N LYS A 286 13.81 12.73 -30.60
CA LYS A 286 13.46 12.02 -31.83
C LYS A 286 12.00 11.55 -31.85
N LYS A 287 11.47 11.07 -30.72
CA LYS A 287 10.05 10.69 -30.60
C LYS A 287 9.10 11.89 -30.71
N ILE A 288 9.52 13.06 -30.24
CA ILE A 288 8.72 14.30 -30.32
C ILE A 288 8.71 14.84 -31.76
N THR A 289 9.87 14.83 -32.44
CA THR A 289 10.01 15.37 -33.80
C THR A 289 9.54 14.40 -34.88
N SER A 290 9.54 13.09 -34.61
CA SER A 290 8.97 12.05 -35.46
C SER A 290 7.84 11.32 -34.73
N PRO A 291 6.69 11.99 -34.48
CA PRO A 291 5.52 11.28 -34.00
C PRO A 291 5.19 10.24 -35.07
N LYS A 292 5.18 8.95 -34.68
CA LYS A 292 4.67 7.89 -35.56
C LYS A 292 3.31 8.36 -36.07
N ALA A 293 3.19 8.51 -37.38
CA ALA A 293 1.90 8.66 -38.04
C ALA A 293 1.02 7.46 -37.60
N GLY A 294 0.04 7.76 -36.76
CA GLY A 294 -1.03 6.90 -36.32
C GLY A 294 -2.30 7.71 -36.36
#